data_AF-A0A059AUG0-F1
#
_entry.id   AF-A0A059AUG0-F1
#
_cell.length_a   1.000
_cell.length_b   1.000
_cell.length_c   1.000
_cell.angle_alpha   90.00
_cell.angle_beta   90.00
_cell.angle_gamma   90.00
#
_symmetry.space_group_name_H-M   'P 1'
#
loop_
_entity.id
_entity.type
_entity.pdbx_description
1 polymer ?
#
loop_
_entity_poly.entity_id
_entity_poly.type
_entity_poly.pdbx_seq_one_letter_code
_entity_poly.pdbx_strand_id
1 'polypeptide(L)'
;MFLAELGLSFLWLLSQAFRWQPVRRTAYPERLPEDKELPPIDVFVCTADPDKEPTDDVMNTVVSAMALDYPPEKLHVYLSDDGGSTLTLHGTREAYDFARWWLPFCKRYGIKTRCPKAFFKEEEDGEGIGMSSENEFGSEKKIVKEKYELFKERVNEYRKRHRGDSSHTGRDHPPTIELRVSGVMSNSPYILVLDCDMYCNDPSSARQAMCFHLDPRLSPSLMLVQFPQMFHNISENDIYDSKLRPYFWTCWYGMDGLKGPVLSGTCFYIKRESLYRKPVQEGYDLMDLKKLFGHSNEFIKYLGQKEKPSKNTIAGDSAALMKETQVLTSCGYENGTKWGQEICLVNGISIYPEHLYEVVASGHSVQIFLNEQRIWMIKSTTCYVYGTIDAIMTQIGMRTASFLPTNKVDDNEQSKRYEMGIFDFQTSIMFLAPMVTLVILNMASFIGGVARVLTLGGFDKLFMQIALSFFVLVMSYPVIEAMVLRTDKGRIPRSVTILSAFLSLVLLLLGSSFLM
;
A
#
# COMPACT_ATOMS: atom_id res chain seq x y z
N MET A 1 -16.44 -31.52 -3.28
CA MET A 1 -16.19 -31.11 -4.69
C MET A 1 -17.29 -30.18 -5.18
N PHE A 2 -18.54 -30.65 -5.32
CA PHE A 2 -19.68 -29.83 -5.79
C PHE A 2 -19.83 -28.47 -5.10
N LEU A 3 -19.78 -28.41 -3.76
CA LEU A 3 -19.86 -27.13 -3.03
C LEU A 3 -18.69 -26.18 -3.33
N ALA A 4 -17.49 -26.72 -3.57
CA ALA A 4 -16.32 -25.91 -3.92
C ALA A 4 -16.44 -25.34 -5.34
N GLU A 5 -16.92 -26.15 -6.29
CA GLU A 5 -17.19 -25.70 -7.66
C GLU A 5 -18.31 -24.65 -7.71
N LEU A 6 -19.36 -24.84 -6.91
CA LEU A 6 -20.43 -23.86 -6.77
C LEU A 6 -19.90 -22.54 -6.19
N GLY A 7 -19.05 -22.62 -5.15
CA GLY A 7 -18.40 -21.46 -4.56
C GLY A 7 -17.50 -20.71 -5.55
N LEU A 8 -16.66 -21.44 -6.30
CA LEU A 8 -15.79 -20.86 -7.34
C LEU A 8 -16.61 -20.23 -8.46
N SER A 9 -17.68 -20.89 -8.92
CA SER A 9 -18.57 -20.36 -9.96
C SER A 9 -19.28 -19.09 -9.51
N PHE A 10 -19.70 -19.04 -8.24
CA PHE A 10 -20.31 -17.85 -7.66
C PHE A 10 -19.31 -16.69 -7.55
N LEU A 11 -18.09 -16.95 -7.05
CA LEU A 11 -17.03 -15.93 -7.01
C LEU A 11 -16.68 -15.41 -8.40
N TRP A 12 -16.60 -16.30 -9.39
CA TRP A 12 -16.41 -15.91 -10.77
C TRP A 12 -17.55 -15.02 -11.27
N LEU A 13 -18.81 -15.38 -11.03
CA LEU A 13 -19.96 -14.58 -11.46
C LEU A 13 -19.92 -13.17 -10.85
N LEU A 14 -19.63 -13.06 -9.54
CA LEU A 14 -19.47 -11.76 -8.88
C LEU A 14 -18.36 -10.92 -9.51
N SER A 15 -17.29 -11.58 -9.94
CA SER A 15 -16.15 -10.92 -10.55
C SER A 15 -16.42 -10.33 -11.93
N GLN A 16 -17.44 -10.84 -12.64
CA GLN A 16 -17.82 -10.33 -13.95
C GLN A 16 -18.44 -8.93 -13.88
N ALA A 17 -18.99 -8.55 -12.73
CA ALA A 17 -19.62 -7.25 -12.55
C ALA A 17 -18.69 -6.08 -12.88
N PHE A 18 -17.39 -6.21 -12.60
CA PHE A 18 -16.41 -5.16 -12.87
C PHE A 18 -16.07 -5.02 -14.37
N ARG A 19 -16.49 -5.96 -15.22
CA ARG A 19 -16.24 -5.89 -16.67
C ARG A 19 -17.39 -5.25 -17.45
N TRP A 20 -18.56 -5.06 -16.84
CA TRP A 20 -19.75 -4.61 -17.58
C TRP A 20 -19.69 -3.14 -18.01
N GLN A 21 -19.11 -2.25 -17.20
CA GLN A 21 -19.10 -0.82 -17.50
C GLN A 21 -17.79 -0.15 -17.09
N PRO A 22 -16.64 -0.49 -17.70
CA PRO A 22 -15.38 0.18 -17.38
C PRO A 22 -15.44 1.66 -17.77
N VAL A 23 -15.12 2.56 -16.83
CA VAL A 23 -15.04 4.00 -17.08
C VAL A 23 -13.60 4.47 -17.02
N ARG A 24 -13.18 5.30 -17.98
CA ARG A 24 -11.89 5.99 -17.96
C ARG A 24 -12.12 7.48 -17.81
N ARG A 25 -11.34 8.12 -16.93
CA ARG A 25 -11.40 9.56 -16.67
C ARG A 25 -10.09 10.22 -17.05
N THR A 26 -10.18 11.48 -17.47
CA THR A 26 -9.03 12.32 -17.80
C THR A 26 -9.21 13.65 -17.09
N ALA A 27 -8.18 14.10 -16.39
CA ALA A 27 -8.14 15.40 -15.74
C ALA A 27 -7.55 16.44 -16.70
N TYR A 28 -8.01 17.70 -16.58
CA TYR A 28 -7.54 18.83 -17.39
C TYR A 28 -7.14 19.98 -16.45
N PRO A 29 -5.97 19.89 -15.78
CA PRO A 29 -5.52 20.89 -14.80
C PRO A 29 -5.49 22.33 -15.32
N GLU A 30 -5.31 22.51 -16.64
CA GLU A 30 -5.31 23.82 -17.30
C GLU A 30 -6.67 24.54 -17.26
N ARG A 31 -7.76 23.83 -16.91
CA ARG A 31 -9.11 24.39 -16.76
C ARG A 31 -9.46 24.73 -15.31
N LEU A 32 -8.54 24.47 -14.38
CA LEU A 32 -8.73 24.86 -12.98
C LEU A 32 -8.72 26.38 -12.85
N PRO A 33 -9.38 26.91 -11.80
CA PRO A 33 -9.28 28.32 -11.50
C PRO A 33 -7.84 28.71 -11.13
N GLU A 34 -7.59 30.01 -11.07
CA GLU A 34 -6.28 30.55 -10.70
C GLU A 34 -5.81 30.02 -9.34
N ASP A 35 -4.48 29.97 -9.15
CA ASP A 35 -3.85 29.48 -7.92
C ASP A 35 -4.41 30.09 -6.64
N LYS A 36 -4.83 31.36 -6.68
CA LYS A 36 -5.43 32.08 -5.53
C LYS A 36 -6.81 31.54 -5.13
N GLU A 37 -7.54 30.91 -6.03
CA GLU A 37 -8.89 30.37 -5.81
C GLU A 37 -8.89 28.88 -5.43
N LEU A 38 -7.78 28.18 -5.64
CA LEU A 38 -7.65 26.78 -5.24
C LEU A 38 -7.84 26.55 -3.72
N PRO A 39 -8.42 25.44 -3.30
CA PRO A 39 -8.55 25.12 -1.88
C PRO A 39 -7.21 24.70 -1.26
N PRO A 40 -7.00 24.84 0.06
CA PRO A 40 -5.84 24.23 0.71
C PRO A 40 -5.98 22.71 0.81
N ILE A 41 -4.84 22.02 0.90
CA ILE A 41 -4.69 20.57 0.98
C ILE A 41 -3.74 20.24 2.14
N ASP A 42 -4.17 19.33 3.01
CA ASP A 42 -3.28 18.70 3.99
C ASP A 42 -2.73 17.39 3.41
N VAL A 43 -1.46 17.10 3.65
CA VAL A 43 -0.81 15.86 3.25
C VAL A 43 -0.39 15.11 4.51
N PHE A 44 -0.87 13.89 4.69
CA PHE A 44 -0.51 13.03 5.81
C PHE A 44 0.46 11.96 5.33
N VAL A 45 1.59 11.85 6.04
CA VAL A 45 2.58 10.79 5.90
C VAL A 45 2.75 10.16 7.26
N CYS A 46 2.58 8.84 7.37
CA CYS A 46 2.71 8.11 8.63
C CYS A 46 3.92 7.17 8.56
N THR A 47 4.67 7.07 9.66
CA THR A 47 5.74 6.08 9.86
C THR A 47 5.61 5.46 11.24
N ALA A 48 5.97 4.19 11.36
CA ALA A 48 5.79 3.43 12.59
C ALA A 48 7.09 3.01 13.26
N ASP A 49 8.12 2.65 12.49
CA ASP A 49 9.35 2.10 13.04
C ASP A 49 10.53 2.44 12.12
N PRO A 50 11.48 3.27 12.56
CA PRO A 50 12.60 3.71 11.73
C PRO A 50 13.60 2.58 11.37
N ASP A 51 13.55 1.44 12.07
CA ASP A 51 14.38 0.29 11.73
C ASP A 51 13.75 -0.55 10.62
N LYS A 52 12.42 -0.61 10.55
CA LYS A 52 11.68 -1.28 9.48
C LYS A 52 11.44 -0.37 8.29
N GLU A 53 11.31 0.93 8.53
CA GLU A 53 11.02 1.98 7.56
C GLU A 53 12.16 3.00 7.60
N PRO A 54 13.20 2.84 6.77
CA PRO A 54 14.38 3.68 6.82
C PRO A 54 14.03 5.17 6.78
N THR A 55 14.52 5.93 7.77
CA THR A 55 14.15 7.35 7.91
C THR A 55 14.49 8.18 6.67
N ASP A 56 15.58 7.87 5.97
CA ASP A 56 15.92 8.55 4.72
C ASP A 56 14.88 8.31 3.63
N ASP A 57 14.30 7.11 3.54
CA ASP A 57 13.20 6.81 2.60
C ASP A 57 11.92 7.57 2.97
N VAL A 58 11.54 7.57 4.25
CA VAL A 58 10.40 8.36 4.74
C VAL A 58 10.57 9.84 4.40
N MET A 59 11.77 10.38 4.59
CA MET A 59 12.07 11.78 4.28
C MET A 59 12.05 12.09 2.78
N ASN A 60 12.42 11.14 1.91
CA ASN A 60 12.26 11.33 0.45
C ASN A 60 10.77 11.50 0.08
N THR A 61 9.89 10.75 0.72
CA THR A 61 8.42 10.90 0.58
C THR A 61 7.94 12.27 1.07
N VAL A 62 8.37 12.70 2.26
CA VAL A 62 8.02 14.02 2.81
C VAL A 62 8.50 15.15 1.89
N VAL A 63 9.75 15.11 1.44
CA VAL A 63 10.32 16.12 0.53
C VAL A 63 9.61 16.09 -0.82
N SER A 64 9.22 14.92 -1.32
CA SER A 64 8.42 14.79 -2.55
C SER A 64 7.03 15.40 -2.38
N ALA A 65 6.37 15.21 -1.24
CA ALA A 65 5.07 15.80 -0.94
C ALA A 65 5.14 17.33 -0.89
N MET A 66 6.20 17.89 -0.29
CA MET A 66 6.44 19.34 -0.27
C MET A 66 6.68 19.93 -1.67
N ALA A 67 7.05 19.10 -2.65
CA ALA A 67 7.39 19.50 -4.03
C ALA A 67 6.24 19.31 -5.03
N LEU A 68 5.01 19.03 -4.56
CA LEU A 68 3.83 19.00 -5.42
C LEU A 68 3.63 20.35 -6.13
N ASP A 69 3.14 20.30 -7.36
CA ASP A 69 2.78 21.50 -8.13
C ASP A 69 1.45 22.06 -7.61
N TYR A 70 1.55 22.79 -6.49
CA TYR A 70 0.44 23.43 -5.81
C TYR A 70 0.90 24.73 -5.14
N PRO A 71 0.00 25.71 -4.87
CA PRO A 71 0.40 26.93 -4.18
C PRO A 71 0.99 26.64 -2.80
N PRO A 72 2.20 27.13 -2.47
CA PRO A 72 2.93 26.74 -1.26
C PRO A 72 2.22 27.16 0.03
N GLU A 73 1.44 28.24 0.00
CA GLU A 73 0.63 28.70 1.13
C GLU A 73 -0.64 27.87 1.35
N LYS A 74 -0.90 26.89 0.49
CA LYS A 74 -2.09 26.03 0.50
C LYS A 74 -1.76 24.55 0.66
N LEU A 75 -0.48 24.20 0.76
CA LEU A 75 -0.03 22.83 0.92
C LEU A 75 0.60 22.67 2.31
N HIS A 76 0.01 21.82 3.15
CA HIS A 76 0.46 21.59 4.52
C HIS A 76 0.83 20.12 4.70
N VAL A 77 2.09 19.82 4.98
CA VAL A 77 2.57 18.43 5.11
C VAL A 77 2.74 18.07 6.60
N TYR A 78 2.14 16.96 7.00
CA TYR A 78 2.17 16.41 8.36
C TYR A 78 2.86 15.05 8.32
N LEU A 79 3.88 14.88 9.16
CA LEU A 79 4.53 13.60 9.43
C LEU A 79 4.10 13.10 10.81
N SER A 80 3.49 11.92 10.85
CA SER A 80 3.13 11.21 12.07
C SER A 80 4.12 10.07 12.31
N ASP A 81 4.69 10.00 13.51
CA ASP A 81 5.67 8.99 13.90
C ASP A 81 5.18 8.21 15.13
N ASP A 82 4.59 7.04 14.88
CA ASP A 82 4.10 6.14 15.93
C ASP A 82 5.24 5.53 16.76
N GLY A 83 6.45 5.48 16.21
CA GLY A 83 7.64 5.01 16.90
C GLY A 83 8.21 6.04 17.89
N GLY A 84 7.80 7.31 17.78
CA GLY A 84 8.28 8.42 18.60
C GLY A 84 9.80 8.56 18.57
N SER A 85 10.43 8.31 17.42
CA SER A 85 11.88 8.16 17.32
C SER A 85 12.61 9.49 17.20
N THR A 86 13.67 9.64 18.00
CA THR A 86 14.59 10.78 17.86
C THR A 86 15.29 10.80 16.50
N LEU A 87 15.46 9.64 15.87
CA LEU A 87 16.01 9.53 14.52
C LEU A 87 15.06 10.13 13.48
N THR A 88 13.75 9.87 13.57
CA THR A 88 12.74 10.47 12.68
C THR A 88 12.70 11.99 12.81
N LEU A 89 12.75 12.49 14.06
CA LEU A 89 12.83 13.94 14.32
C LEU A 89 14.11 14.56 13.73
N HIS A 90 15.26 13.89 13.91
CA HIS A 90 16.51 14.34 13.31
C HIS A 90 16.44 14.34 11.78
N GLY A 91 15.97 13.23 11.19
CA GLY A 91 15.74 13.10 9.74
C GLY A 91 14.84 14.20 9.18
N THR A 92 13.80 14.58 9.92
CA THR A 92 12.89 15.67 9.53
C THR A 92 13.61 17.02 9.46
N ARG A 93 14.52 17.32 10.40
CA ARG A 93 15.34 18.55 10.37
C ARG A 93 16.30 18.57 9.19
N GLU A 94 16.95 17.43 8.95
CA GLU A 94 17.87 17.27 7.82
C GLU A 94 17.14 17.38 6.47
N ALA A 95 15.93 16.80 6.37
CA ALA A 95 15.07 16.91 5.21
C ALA A 95 14.59 18.35 4.97
N TYR A 96 14.25 19.09 6.03
CA TYR A 96 13.90 20.51 5.96
C TYR A 96 15.05 21.34 5.36
N ASP A 97 16.27 21.13 5.85
CA ASP A 97 17.44 21.86 5.34
C ASP A 97 17.74 21.51 3.88
N PHE A 98 17.58 20.24 3.49
CA PHE A 98 17.71 19.81 2.10
C PHE A 98 16.60 20.38 1.20
N ALA A 99 15.35 20.43 1.67
CA ALA A 99 14.21 20.93 0.91
C ALA A 99 14.41 22.38 0.45
N ARG A 100 15.16 23.20 1.20
CA ARG A 100 15.53 24.57 0.80
C ARG A 100 16.33 24.64 -0.50
N TRP A 101 17.01 23.57 -0.88
CA TRP A 101 17.72 23.43 -2.15
C TRP A 101 16.87 22.69 -3.19
N TRP A 102 16.20 21.62 -2.77
CA TRP A 102 15.43 20.75 -3.66
C TRP A 102 14.20 21.43 -4.26
N LEU A 103 13.38 22.12 -3.45
CA LEU A 103 12.12 22.70 -3.92
C LEU A 103 12.32 23.79 -4.98
N PRO A 104 13.24 24.77 -4.81
CA PRO A 104 13.51 25.76 -5.84
C PRO A 104 14.09 25.15 -7.12
N PHE A 105 14.98 24.16 -7.00
CA PHE A 105 15.55 23.43 -8.14
C PHE A 105 14.43 22.73 -8.93
N CYS A 106 13.58 21.99 -8.23
CA CYS A 106 12.39 21.32 -8.77
C CYS A 106 11.49 22.27 -9.56
N LYS A 107 11.19 23.44 -8.98
CA LYS A 107 10.31 24.44 -9.58
C LYS A 107 10.96 25.14 -10.78
N ARG A 108 12.24 25.52 -10.67
CA ARG A 108 12.97 26.26 -11.71
C ARG A 108 13.10 25.44 -12.99
N TYR A 109 13.41 24.15 -12.87
CA TYR A 109 13.69 23.29 -14.02
C TYR A 109 12.53 22.37 -14.39
N GLY A 110 11.36 22.53 -13.76
CA GLY A 110 10.18 21.72 -14.08
C GLY A 110 10.39 20.21 -13.89
N ILE A 111 11.19 19.82 -12.89
CA ILE A 111 11.52 18.41 -12.62
C ILE A 111 10.24 17.60 -12.39
N LYS A 112 10.00 16.52 -13.13
CA LYS A 112 8.79 15.70 -12.93
C LYS A 112 8.93 14.82 -11.69
N THR A 113 10.00 14.05 -11.60
CA THR A 113 10.27 13.14 -10.48
C THR A 113 10.59 13.93 -9.21
N ARG A 114 9.61 14.10 -8.32
CA ARG A 114 9.74 14.93 -7.11
C ARG A 114 10.46 14.24 -5.95
N CYS A 115 10.53 12.92 -5.98
CA CYS A 115 11.33 12.13 -5.05
C CYS A 115 12.82 12.23 -5.40
N PRO A 116 13.67 12.76 -4.50
CA PRO A 116 15.10 12.90 -4.77
C PRO A 116 15.79 11.56 -5.03
N LYS A 117 15.47 10.52 -4.23
CA LYS A 117 15.99 9.15 -4.41
C LYS A 117 15.72 8.63 -5.82
N ALA A 118 14.49 8.76 -6.28
CA ALA A 118 14.09 8.30 -7.61
C ALA A 118 14.76 9.12 -8.71
N PHE A 119 14.78 10.45 -8.58
CA PHE A 119 15.38 11.35 -9.57
C PHE A 119 16.88 11.07 -9.79
N PHE A 120 17.64 10.88 -8.71
CA PHE A 120 19.07 10.59 -8.82
C PHE A 120 19.38 9.13 -9.19
N LYS A 121 18.47 8.20 -8.95
CA LYS A 121 18.59 6.79 -9.37
C LYS A 121 18.34 6.59 -10.86
N GLU A 122 17.29 7.21 -11.42
CA GLU A 122 16.97 7.12 -12.86
C GLU A 122 18.14 7.59 -13.75
N GLU A 123 18.97 8.51 -13.25
CA GLU A 123 20.19 8.95 -13.92
C GLU A 123 21.33 7.91 -13.89
N GLU A 124 21.44 7.14 -12.81
CA GLU A 124 22.48 6.12 -12.67
C GLU A 124 22.19 4.89 -13.55
N ASP A 125 20.91 4.58 -13.76
CA ASP A 125 20.45 3.44 -14.56
C ASP A 125 20.30 3.76 -16.05
N GLY A 126 20.06 5.03 -16.42
CA GLY A 126 20.01 5.46 -17.81
C GLY A 126 21.41 5.83 -18.33
N GLU A 127 21.88 5.19 -19.41
CA GLU A 127 23.04 5.68 -20.18
C GLU A 127 22.87 7.18 -20.39
N GLY A 128 23.76 7.96 -19.76
CA GLY A 128 23.64 9.40 -19.64
C GLY A 128 23.27 10.03 -20.98
N ILE A 129 21.99 10.37 -21.15
CA ILE A 129 21.57 11.27 -22.21
C ILE A 129 22.31 12.56 -21.91
N GLY A 130 23.39 12.77 -22.67
CA GLY A 130 24.35 13.84 -22.50
C GLY A 130 23.66 15.19 -22.52
N MET A 131 23.20 15.64 -21.35
CA MET A 131 22.98 17.05 -21.09
C MET A 131 24.29 17.56 -20.52
N SER A 132 25.10 18.11 -21.42
CA SER A 132 26.36 18.80 -21.18
C SER A 132 26.47 19.32 -19.74
N SER A 133 27.45 18.80 -19.01
CA SER A 133 27.89 19.26 -17.68
C SER A 133 28.29 20.75 -17.64
N GLU A 134 28.25 21.45 -18.77
CA GLU A 134 28.64 22.85 -18.96
C GLU A 134 27.47 23.86 -18.88
N ASN A 135 26.22 23.42 -18.70
CA ASN A 135 25.09 24.34 -18.52
C ASN A 135 24.76 24.61 -17.04
N GLU A 136 24.04 25.72 -16.77
CA GLU A 136 23.64 26.16 -15.43
C GLU A 136 22.90 25.05 -14.66
N PHE A 137 22.02 24.32 -15.37
CA PHE A 137 21.30 23.17 -14.82
C PHE A 137 22.23 22.08 -14.29
N GLY A 138 23.23 21.65 -15.08
CA GLY A 138 24.18 20.61 -14.67
C GLY A 138 25.00 21.02 -13.46
N SER A 139 25.40 22.28 -13.39
CA SER A 139 26.14 22.84 -12.25
C SER A 139 25.29 22.86 -10.97
N GLU A 140 24.06 23.39 -11.03
CA GLU A 140 23.15 23.39 -9.88
C GLU A 140 22.73 21.98 -9.47
N LYS A 141 22.48 21.10 -10.45
CA LYS A 141 22.16 19.69 -10.21
C LYS A 141 23.26 19.01 -9.41
N LYS A 142 24.54 19.24 -9.74
CA LYS A 142 25.66 18.69 -8.98
C LYS A 142 25.67 19.17 -7.53
N ILE A 143 25.46 20.47 -7.31
CA ILE A 143 25.37 21.04 -5.95
C ILE A 143 24.21 20.41 -5.18
N VAL A 144 23.04 20.25 -5.80
CA VAL A 144 21.87 19.63 -5.17
C VAL A 144 22.12 18.15 -4.88
N LYS A 145 22.80 17.40 -5.78
CA LYS A 145 23.20 16.01 -5.54
C LYS A 145 24.16 15.92 -4.34
N GLU A 146 25.15 16.79 -4.25
CA GLU A 146 26.06 16.84 -3.09
C GLU A 146 25.30 17.14 -1.78
N LYS A 147 24.32 18.06 -1.79
CA LYS A 147 23.46 18.32 -0.63
C LYS A 147 22.59 17.11 -0.27
N TYR A 148 22.11 16.37 -1.26
CA TYR A 148 21.33 15.16 -1.06
C TYR A 148 22.16 14.03 -0.44
N GLU A 149 23.38 13.80 -0.93
CA GLU A 149 24.30 12.82 -0.33
C GLU A 149 24.65 13.20 1.11
N LEU A 150 24.92 14.47 1.38
CA LEU A 150 25.19 14.97 2.72
C LEU A 150 23.98 14.78 3.66
N PHE A 151 22.76 14.99 3.16
CA PHE A 151 21.53 14.69 3.89
C PHE A 151 21.47 13.20 4.30
N LYS A 152 21.66 12.28 3.35
CA LYS A 152 21.68 10.84 3.62
C LYS A 152 22.80 10.44 4.60
N GLU A 153 23.97 11.03 4.45
CA GLU A 153 25.11 10.77 5.33
C GLU A 153 24.80 11.17 6.78
N ARG A 154 24.28 12.38 7.01
CA ARG A 154 23.97 12.86 8.37
C ARG A 154 22.89 12.03 9.07
N VAL A 155 21.84 11.63 8.35
CA VAL A 155 20.83 10.70 8.88
C VAL A 155 21.45 9.37 9.27
N ASN A 156 22.31 8.80 8.41
CA ASN A 156 23.00 7.54 8.67
C ASN A 156 24.01 7.63 9.81
N GLU A 157 24.75 8.73 9.94
CA GLU A 157 25.65 8.97 11.06
C GLU A 157 24.88 9.02 12.38
N TYR A 158 23.76 9.75 12.42
CA TYR A 158 22.93 9.83 13.61
C TYR A 158 22.39 8.44 14.00
N ARG A 159 21.91 7.67 13.02
CA ARG A 159 21.46 6.28 13.23
C ARG A 159 22.56 5.40 13.81
N LYS A 160 23.79 5.49 13.29
CA LYS A 160 24.94 4.73 13.80
C LYS A 160 25.31 5.11 15.23
N ARG A 161 25.28 6.41 15.56
CA ARG A 161 25.61 6.93 16.91
C ARG A 161 24.60 6.52 17.97
N HIS A 162 23.32 6.43 17.62
CA HIS A 162 22.22 6.12 18.55
C HIS A 162 21.69 4.69 18.40
N ARG A 163 22.51 3.81 17.82
CA ARG A 163 22.14 2.41 17.60
C ARG A 163 22.07 1.68 18.95
N GLY A 164 20.85 1.34 19.38
CA GLY A 164 20.58 0.65 20.65
C GLY A 164 19.95 1.50 21.75
N ASP A 165 19.72 2.80 21.52
CA ASP A 165 19.07 3.71 22.49
C ASP A 165 17.52 3.67 22.42
N SER A 166 16.99 2.60 21.84
CA SER A 166 15.61 2.46 21.43
C SER A 166 14.66 2.18 22.60
N SER A 167 14.25 3.22 23.34
CA SER A 167 12.95 3.18 24.02
C SER A 167 11.83 3.46 22.99
N HIS A 168 11.72 2.61 21.96
CA HIS A 168 10.59 2.68 21.03
C HIS A 168 9.36 2.11 21.74
N THR A 169 8.44 2.96 22.17
CA THR A 169 7.12 2.52 22.58
C THR A 169 6.28 2.32 21.33
N GLY A 170 6.51 1.21 20.62
CA GLY A 170 5.68 0.83 19.48
C GLY A 170 4.24 0.68 19.93
N ARG A 171 3.46 1.74 19.76
CA ARG A 171 2.02 1.77 19.98
C ARG A 171 1.44 2.34 18.72
N ASP A 172 0.62 1.54 18.06
CA ASP A 172 -0.19 2.03 16.95
C ASP A 172 -1.12 3.11 17.50
N HIS A 173 -0.99 4.34 17.01
CA HIS A 173 -1.97 5.37 17.30
C HIS A 173 -2.99 5.43 16.16
N PRO A 174 -4.28 5.61 16.45
CA PRO A 174 -5.25 5.78 15.40
C PRO A 174 -4.93 7.03 14.54
N PRO A 175 -5.13 6.99 13.21
CA PRO A 175 -4.89 8.12 12.30
C PRO A 175 -5.86 9.31 12.51
N THR A 176 -6.66 9.24 13.58
CA THR A 176 -7.61 10.26 14.03
C THR A 176 -6.89 11.46 14.63
N ILE A 177 -5.65 11.29 15.12
CA ILE A 177 -4.84 12.36 15.71
C ILE A 177 -4.51 13.40 14.65
N GLU A 178 -4.01 12.98 13.48
CA GLU A 178 -3.67 13.82 12.35
C GLU A 178 -4.89 14.62 11.90
N LEU A 179 -6.05 13.96 11.82
CA LEU A 179 -7.30 14.59 11.44
C LEU A 179 -7.74 15.68 12.43
N ARG A 180 -7.58 15.45 13.74
CA ARG A 180 -7.88 16.43 14.79
C ARG A 180 -6.91 17.61 14.78
N VAL A 181 -5.62 17.33 14.78
CA VAL A 181 -4.54 18.34 14.82
C VAL A 181 -4.59 19.24 13.59
N SER A 182 -4.66 18.65 12.40
CA SER A 182 -4.80 19.42 11.15
C SER A 182 -6.08 20.26 11.11
N GLY A 183 -7.17 19.79 11.72
CA GLY A 183 -8.44 20.53 11.81
C GLY A 183 -8.34 21.84 12.58
N VAL A 184 -7.36 21.99 13.47
CA VAL A 184 -7.09 23.25 14.20
C VAL A 184 -5.96 24.05 13.55
N MET A 185 -4.97 23.39 12.94
CA MET A 185 -3.81 24.05 12.36
C MET A 185 -4.09 24.71 11.00
N SER A 186 -4.60 23.93 10.04
CA SER A 186 -4.83 24.37 8.66
C SER A 186 -6.31 24.30 8.26
N ASN A 187 -7.04 23.34 8.83
CA ASN A 187 -8.43 23.00 8.52
C ASN A 187 -8.68 22.87 7.01
N SER A 188 -7.79 22.21 6.28
CA SER A 188 -7.91 22.09 4.83
C SER A 188 -9.10 21.20 4.44
N PRO A 189 -9.96 21.59 3.48
CA PRO A 189 -11.13 20.80 3.10
C PRO A 189 -10.78 19.48 2.38
N TYR A 190 -9.55 19.33 1.89
CA TYR A 190 -9.06 18.13 1.23
C TYR A 190 -7.80 17.61 1.91
N ILE A 191 -7.67 16.29 1.95
CA ILE A 191 -6.56 15.58 2.58
C ILE A 191 -5.98 14.58 1.59
N LEU A 192 -4.68 14.65 1.34
CA LEU A 192 -3.89 13.61 0.67
C LEU A 192 -3.30 12.68 1.73
N VAL A 193 -3.48 11.38 1.57
CA VAL A 193 -2.85 10.37 2.44
C VAL A 193 -1.81 9.60 1.65
N LEU A 194 -0.59 9.54 2.18
CA LEU A 194 0.56 8.82 1.63
C LEU A 194 1.16 7.90 2.69
N ASP A 195 1.60 6.72 2.25
CA ASP A 195 2.43 5.85 3.08
C ASP A 195 3.87 6.35 2.99
N CYS A 196 4.70 6.01 3.97
CA CYS A 196 6.08 6.50 4.02
C CYS A 196 6.97 6.08 2.83
N ASP A 197 6.57 5.05 2.08
CA ASP A 197 7.22 4.51 0.89
C ASP A 197 6.52 4.92 -0.43
N MET A 198 5.51 5.79 -0.36
CA MET A 198 4.76 6.28 -1.52
C MET A 198 5.08 7.75 -1.79
N TYR A 199 5.69 8.03 -2.93
CA TYR A 199 5.96 9.39 -3.38
C TYR A 199 5.23 9.74 -4.67
N CYS A 200 5.13 11.04 -4.95
CA CYS A 200 4.42 11.53 -6.11
C CYS A 200 5.26 11.40 -7.39
N ASN A 201 4.76 10.63 -8.35
CA ASN A 201 5.38 10.45 -9.66
C ASN A 201 5.08 11.61 -10.64
N ASP A 202 3.89 12.21 -10.54
CA ASP A 202 3.46 13.36 -11.33
C ASP A 202 3.12 14.53 -10.40
N PRO A 203 3.92 15.62 -10.40
CA PRO A 203 3.74 16.71 -9.46
C PRO A 203 2.39 17.41 -9.59
N SER A 204 1.71 17.27 -10.73
CA SER A 204 0.38 17.84 -10.96
C SER A 204 -0.75 17.01 -10.34
N SER A 205 -0.46 15.89 -9.66
CA SER A 205 -1.48 14.99 -9.08
C SER A 205 -2.48 15.72 -8.16
N ALA A 206 -2.04 16.71 -7.39
CA ALA A 206 -2.91 17.53 -6.56
C ALA A 206 -3.92 18.32 -7.40
N ARG A 207 -3.46 18.97 -8.47
CA ARG A 207 -4.33 19.67 -9.43
C ARG A 207 -5.25 18.70 -10.16
N GLN A 208 -4.75 17.54 -10.58
CA GLN A 208 -5.58 16.51 -11.21
C GLN A 208 -6.71 16.04 -10.29
N ALA A 209 -6.44 15.83 -9.01
CA ALA A 209 -7.47 15.51 -8.03
C ALA A 209 -8.50 16.65 -7.88
N MET A 210 -8.02 17.90 -7.85
CA MET A 210 -8.90 19.07 -7.78
C MET A 210 -9.81 19.21 -9.00
N CYS A 211 -9.41 18.72 -10.18
CA CYS A 211 -10.30 18.71 -11.36
C CYS A 211 -11.61 17.96 -11.08
N PHE A 212 -11.55 16.88 -10.30
CA PHE A 212 -12.73 16.09 -9.94
C PHE A 212 -13.48 16.67 -8.74
N HIS A 213 -12.74 17.12 -7.72
CA HIS A 213 -13.32 17.69 -6.50
C HIS A 213 -13.97 19.06 -6.71
N LEU A 214 -13.55 19.80 -7.74
CA LEU A 214 -14.12 21.11 -8.09
C LEU A 214 -15.12 21.04 -9.27
N ASP A 215 -15.34 19.87 -9.89
CA ASP A 215 -16.38 19.72 -10.92
C ASP A 215 -17.77 19.87 -10.25
N PRO A 216 -18.59 20.87 -10.62
CA PRO A 216 -19.89 21.11 -9.98
C PRO A 216 -20.87 19.93 -10.10
N ARG A 217 -20.70 19.06 -11.10
CA ARG A 217 -21.55 17.89 -11.33
C ARG A 217 -21.09 16.69 -10.51
N LEU A 218 -19.78 16.51 -10.35
CA LEU A 218 -19.22 15.34 -9.68
C LEU A 218 -19.04 15.56 -8.17
N SER A 219 -18.56 16.74 -7.79
CA SER A 219 -18.19 17.09 -6.42
C SER A 219 -19.25 16.75 -5.37
N PRO A 220 -20.56 17.05 -5.53
CA PRO A 220 -21.55 16.79 -4.50
C PRO A 220 -21.67 15.31 -4.10
N SER A 221 -21.35 14.39 -5.02
CA SER A 221 -21.37 12.94 -4.81
C SER A 221 -19.98 12.32 -4.60
N LEU A 222 -18.93 13.11 -4.75
CA LEU A 222 -17.55 12.64 -4.72
C LEU A 222 -16.97 12.74 -3.31
N MET A 223 -16.58 11.60 -2.76
CA MET A 223 -15.88 11.51 -1.47
C MET A 223 -14.37 11.57 -1.64
N LEU A 224 -13.82 10.76 -2.56
CA LEU A 224 -12.38 10.59 -2.74
C LEU A 224 -12.01 10.48 -4.22
N VAL A 225 -10.75 10.80 -4.50
CA VAL A 225 -10.07 10.50 -5.77
C VAL A 225 -8.89 9.58 -5.43
N GLN A 226 -9.00 8.31 -5.79
CA GLN A 226 -7.97 7.30 -5.58
C GLN A 226 -7.05 7.23 -6.80
N PHE A 227 -5.75 7.38 -6.59
CA PHE A 227 -4.75 7.14 -7.62
C PHE A 227 -4.27 5.68 -7.54
N PRO A 228 -4.00 5.04 -8.69
CA PRO A 228 -3.34 3.74 -8.73
C PRO A 228 -1.96 3.79 -8.07
N GLN A 229 -1.63 2.76 -7.30
CA GLN A 229 -0.30 2.63 -6.71
C GLN A 229 0.65 2.03 -7.73
N MET A 230 1.77 2.70 -7.97
CA MET A 230 2.79 2.26 -8.91
C MET A 230 4.04 1.89 -8.14
N PHE A 231 4.45 0.63 -8.21
CA PHE A 231 5.63 0.14 -7.52
C PHE A 231 6.87 0.19 -8.42
N HIS A 232 8.01 0.51 -7.82
CA HIS A 232 9.32 0.55 -8.49
C HIS A 232 10.13 -0.71 -8.16
N ASN A 233 11.27 -0.91 -8.85
CA ASN A 233 12.15 -2.08 -8.68
C ASN A 233 11.43 -3.42 -8.92
N ILE A 234 10.53 -3.45 -9.90
CA ILE A 234 9.85 -4.67 -10.32
C ILE A 234 10.68 -5.30 -11.44
N SER A 235 11.17 -6.50 -11.20
CA SER A 235 11.87 -7.28 -12.21
C SER A 235 11.03 -7.44 -13.48
N GLU A 236 11.68 -7.53 -14.64
CA GLU A 236 11.02 -7.83 -15.92
C GLU A 236 10.18 -9.11 -15.86
N ASN A 237 10.62 -10.09 -15.05
CA ASN A 237 9.90 -11.36 -14.87
C ASN A 237 8.64 -11.23 -14.00
N ASP A 238 8.59 -10.23 -13.10
CA ASP A 238 7.49 -9.94 -12.17
C ASP A 238 6.87 -11.21 -11.55
N ILE A 239 7.72 -12.09 -11.03
CA ILE A 239 7.32 -13.42 -10.56
C ILE A 239 6.36 -13.37 -9.36
N TYR A 240 6.31 -12.26 -8.64
CA TYR A 240 5.45 -12.05 -7.47
C TYR A 240 4.12 -11.36 -7.79
N ASP A 241 3.87 -11.02 -9.06
CA ASP A 241 2.71 -10.21 -9.47
C ASP A 241 2.61 -8.91 -8.66
N SER A 242 3.75 -8.21 -8.53
CA SER A 242 3.88 -7.02 -7.70
C SER A 242 3.24 -5.79 -8.34
N LYS A 243 3.00 -5.79 -9.65
CA LYS A 243 2.28 -4.68 -10.32
C LYS A 243 0.78 -4.67 -10.02
N LEU A 244 0.21 -5.79 -9.52
CA LEU A 244 -1.22 -5.90 -9.23
C LEU A 244 -2.11 -5.44 -10.41
N ARG A 245 -1.68 -5.73 -11.65
CA ARG A 245 -2.32 -5.25 -12.89
C ARG A 245 -3.82 -5.51 -12.94
N PRO A 246 -4.34 -6.71 -12.58
CA PRO A 246 -5.78 -6.99 -12.67
C PRO A 246 -6.60 -6.04 -11.80
N TYR A 247 -6.07 -5.65 -10.63
CA TYR A 247 -6.76 -4.78 -9.70
C TYR A 247 -6.82 -3.35 -10.23
N PHE A 248 -5.67 -2.75 -10.52
CA PHE A 248 -5.63 -1.34 -10.91
C PHE A 248 -6.16 -1.13 -12.34
N TRP A 249 -5.82 -1.97 -13.32
CA TRP A 249 -6.14 -1.74 -14.74
C TRP A 249 -7.43 -2.38 -15.23
N THR A 250 -8.02 -3.31 -14.48
CA THR A 250 -9.30 -3.93 -14.88
C THR A 250 -10.37 -3.63 -13.83
N CYS A 251 -10.15 -4.01 -12.58
CA CYS A 251 -11.19 -3.94 -11.55
C CYS A 251 -11.59 -2.49 -11.24
N TRP A 252 -10.61 -1.58 -11.10
CA TRP A 252 -10.90 -0.22 -10.66
C TRP A 252 -11.66 0.60 -11.69
N TYR A 253 -11.38 0.45 -13.00
CA TYR A 253 -12.20 1.10 -14.03
C TYR A 253 -13.64 0.57 -14.02
N GLY A 254 -13.81 -0.72 -13.76
CA GLY A 254 -15.12 -1.35 -13.55
C GLY A 254 -15.86 -0.79 -12.35
N MET A 255 -15.19 -0.71 -11.21
CA MET A 255 -15.71 -0.13 -9.97
C MET A 255 -16.10 1.34 -10.17
N ASP A 256 -15.28 2.12 -10.89
CA ASP A 256 -15.56 3.52 -11.21
C ASP A 256 -16.82 3.70 -12.09
N GLY A 257 -17.11 2.76 -12.97
CA GLY A 257 -18.38 2.75 -13.70
C GLY A 257 -19.62 2.47 -12.86
N LEU A 258 -19.44 1.86 -11.69
CA LEU A 258 -20.51 1.61 -10.73
C LEU A 258 -20.60 2.74 -9.70
N LYS A 259 -19.65 2.81 -8.76
CA LYS A 259 -19.67 3.72 -7.60
C LYS A 259 -18.31 4.31 -7.22
N GLY A 260 -17.25 3.98 -7.94
CA GLY A 260 -15.88 4.37 -7.60
C GLY A 260 -15.04 3.20 -7.06
N PRO A 261 -13.71 3.27 -7.15
CA PRO A 261 -12.81 2.30 -6.53
C PRO A 261 -12.87 2.34 -5.01
N VAL A 262 -12.41 1.26 -4.38
CA VAL A 262 -12.23 1.20 -2.92
C VAL A 262 -11.03 2.05 -2.49
N LEU A 263 -11.08 2.58 -1.25
CA LEU A 263 -9.93 3.23 -0.63
C LEU A 263 -8.84 2.19 -0.35
N SER A 264 -7.64 2.41 -0.89
CA SER A 264 -6.56 1.40 -0.92
C SER A 264 -5.41 1.69 0.05
N GLY A 265 -5.69 2.41 1.14
CA GLY A 265 -4.72 2.75 2.19
C GLY A 265 -3.87 3.99 1.92
N THR A 266 -3.52 4.26 0.66
CA THR A 266 -2.60 5.35 0.28
C THR A 266 -2.90 5.90 -1.11
N CYS A 267 -2.23 6.99 -1.50
CA CYS A 267 -2.35 7.66 -2.81
C CYS A 267 -3.77 8.13 -3.14
N PHE A 268 -4.49 8.72 -2.17
CA PHE A 268 -5.83 9.26 -2.41
C PHE A 268 -6.02 10.65 -1.84
N TYR A 269 -6.87 11.43 -2.50
CA TYR A 269 -7.34 12.74 -2.03
C TYR A 269 -8.79 12.61 -1.57
N ILE A 270 -9.05 12.81 -0.28
CA ILE A 270 -10.37 12.70 0.32
C ILE A 270 -10.89 14.06 0.79
N LYS A 271 -12.21 14.26 0.73
CA LYS A 271 -12.87 15.38 1.38
C LYS A 271 -12.87 15.19 2.90
N ARG A 272 -12.34 16.18 3.62
CA ARG A 272 -12.32 16.20 5.09
C ARG A 272 -13.71 16.00 5.67
N GLU A 273 -14.72 16.68 5.11
CA GLU A 273 -16.10 16.55 5.58
C GLU A 273 -16.63 15.11 5.48
N SER A 274 -16.15 14.30 4.54
CA SER A 274 -16.59 12.91 4.41
C SER A 274 -16.03 11.98 5.49
N LEU A 275 -14.95 12.39 6.17
CA LEU A 275 -14.43 11.69 7.35
C LEU A 275 -15.27 11.99 8.60
N TYR A 276 -16.10 13.04 8.56
CA TYR A 276 -17.04 13.40 9.60
C TYR A 276 -18.45 12.94 9.17
N ARG A 277 -18.97 11.86 9.79
CA ARG A 277 -20.19 11.12 9.41
C ARG A 277 -21.41 11.92 8.90
N LYS A 278 -21.60 13.16 9.34
CA LYS A 278 -22.66 14.06 8.90
C LYS A 278 -22.14 15.49 8.76
N PRO A 279 -22.78 16.34 7.93
CA PRO A 279 -22.55 17.78 7.97
C PRO A 279 -22.80 18.24 9.41
N VAL A 280 -21.76 18.76 10.06
CA VAL A 280 -21.78 19.21 11.46
C VAL A 280 -22.85 20.30 11.70
N GLN A 281 -23.38 20.89 10.62
CA GLN A 281 -24.34 21.98 10.61
C GLN A 281 -25.82 21.56 10.74
N GLU A 282 -26.19 20.28 10.61
CA GLU A 282 -27.60 19.86 10.70
C GLU A 282 -27.93 19.16 12.03
N GLY A 283 -28.56 19.91 12.95
CA GLY A 283 -29.36 19.35 14.05
C GLY A 283 -28.61 18.88 15.31
N TYR A 284 -27.31 19.18 15.46
CA TYR A 284 -26.53 18.82 16.65
C TYR A 284 -26.43 19.97 17.65
N ASP A 285 -26.67 19.70 18.93
CA ASP A 285 -26.31 20.62 20.01
C ASP A 285 -24.82 20.50 20.38
N LEU A 286 -24.29 21.45 21.15
CA LEU A 286 -22.88 21.44 21.56
C LEU A 286 -22.50 20.21 22.40
N MET A 287 -23.44 19.66 23.18
CA MET A 287 -23.21 18.48 24.02
C MET A 287 -23.13 17.20 23.18
N ASP A 288 -23.92 17.10 22.12
CA ASP A 288 -23.87 16.01 21.16
C ASP A 288 -22.58 16.06 20.35
N LEU A 289 -22.14 17.25 19.93
CA LEU A 289 -20.83 17.44 19.29
C LEU A 289 -19.68 17.04 20.21
N LYS A 290 -19.77 17.33 21.51
CA LYS A 290 -18.76 16.89 22.49
C LYS A 290 -18.72 15.39 22.68
N LYS A 291 -19.88 14.73 22.68
CA LYS A 291 -19.95 13.25 22.71
C LYS A 291 -19.39 12.62 21.44
N LEU A 292 -19.56 13.27 20.30
CA LEU A 292 -19.10 12.77 19.00
C LEU A 292 -17.59 12.99 18.81
N PHE A 293 -17.12 14.22 18.99
CA PHE A 293 -15.79 14.67 18.56
C PHE A 293 -14.81 14.92 19.71
N GLY A 294 -15.25 14.84 20.96
CA GLY A 294 -14.44 15.07 22.15
C GLY A 294 -14.66 16.45 22.77
N HIS A 295 -13.97 16.72 23.87
CA HIS A 295 -14.26 17.85 24.75
C HIS A 295 -13.65 19.19 24.29
N SER A 296 -12.84 19.22 23.22
CA SER A 296 -12.24 20.46 22.69
C SER A 296 -13.29 21.36 22.05
N ASN A 297 -13.51 22.54 22.66
CA ASN A 297 -14.38 23.57 22.10
C ASN A 297 -13.78 24.19 20.82
N GLU A 298 -12.45 24.34 20.76
CA GLU A 298 -11.78 24.94 19.60
C GLU A 298 -11.89 24.03 18.38
N PHE A 299 -11.63 22.73 18.53
CA PHE A 299 -11.81 21.76 17.45
C PHE A 299 -13.27 21.74 16.96
N ILE A 300 -14.25 21.68 17.87
CA ILE A 300 -15.67 21.72 17.52
C ILE A 300 -16.05 23.01 16.77
N LYS A 301 -15.48 24.15 17.15
CA LYS A 301 -15.71 25.43 16.47
C LYS A 301 -15.21 25.39 15.02
N TYR A 302 -14.06 24.75 14.75
CA TYR A 302 -13.51 24.62 13.40
C TYR A 302 -14.27 23.62 12.52
N LEU A 303 -14.92 22.61 13.11
CA LEU A 303 -15.76 21.66 12.38
C LEU A 303 -16.98 22.31 11.71
N GLY A 304 -17.48 23.42 12.25
CA GLY A 304 -18.70 24.10 11.76
C GLY A 304 -18.47 25.23 10.74
N GLN A 305 -17.23 25.63 10.48
CA GLN A 305 -16.92 26.76 9.59
C GLN A 305 -16.68 26.28 8.15
N LYS A 306 -17.52 26.74 7.21
CA LYS A 306 -17.34 26.52 5.76
C LYS A 306 -16.30 27.47 5.14
N GLU A 307 -15.98 28.57 5.81
CA GLU A 307 -15.01 29.56 5.37
C GLU A 307 -13.76 29.53 6.24
N LYS A 308 -12.60 29.76 5.59
CA LYS A 308 -11.30 29.89 6.25
C LYS A 308 -11.42 30.83 7.45
N PRO A 309 -10.91 30.48 8.64
CA PRO A 309 -10.61 31.51 9.61
C PRO A 309 -9.65 32.49 8.95
N SER A 310 -9.93 33.80 9.06
CA SER A 310 -8.91 34.80 8.81
C SER A 310 -7.65 34.40 9.60
N LYS A 311 -6.46 34.65 9.05
CA LYS A 311 -5.15 34.34 9.65
C LYS A 311 -4.95 34.86 11.11
N ASN A 312 -5.94 35.46 11.75
CA ASN A 312 -5.81 36.26 12.96
C ASN A 312 -6.37 35.64 14.26
N THR A 313 -6.95 34.44 14.28
CA THR A 313 -7.59 33.97 15.55
C THR A 313 -6.74 33.00 16.38
N ILE A 314 -5.79 32.27 15.78
CA ILE A 314 -4.87 31.38 16.53
C ILE A 314 -3.39 31.52 16.10
N ALA A 315 -3.09 31.99 14.88
CA ALA A 315 -1.72 32.22 14.46
C ALA A 315 -1.02 33.39 15.20
N GLY A 316 -1.77 34.20 15.96
CA GLY A 316 -1.22 35.27 16.80
C GLY A 316 -0.61 34.80 18.13
N ASP A 317 -0.98 33.61 18.62
CA ASP A 317 -0.46 33.03 19.86
C ASP A 317 -0.07 31.56 19.63
N SER A 318 1.16 31.37 19.12
CA SER A 318 1.75 30.05 18.90
C SER A 318 1.72 29.16 20.15
N ALA A 319 1.73 29.73 21.35
CA ALA A 319 1.71 28.96 22.59
C ALA A 319 0.31 28.39 22.88
N ALA A 320 -0.76 29.13 22.56
CA ALA A 320 -2.13 28.65 22.67
C ALA A 320 -2.41 27.50 21.69
N LEU A 321 -1.96 27.60 20.43
CA LEU A 321 -2.08 26.53 19.43
C LEU A 321 -1.34 25.25 19.86
N MET A 322 -0.13 25.40 20.41
CA MET A 322 0.65 24.26 20.91
C MET A 322 -0.05 23.56 22.08
N LYS A 323 -0.63 24.32 23.02
CA LYS A 323 -1.42 23.73 24.12
C LYS A 323 -2.65 22.99 23.63
N GLU A 324 -3.38 23.56 22.67
CA GLU A 324 -4.56 22.90 22.10
C GLU A 324 -4.17 21.62 21.36
N THR A 325 -3.09 21.66 20.58
CA THR A 325 -2.55 20.48 19.88
C THR A 325 -2.19 19.37 20.87
N GLN A 326 -1.55 19.71 22.00
CA GLN A 326 -1.23 18.75 23.08
C GLN A 326 -2.48 18.07 23.65
N VAL A 327 -3.61 18.80 23.75
CA VAL A 327 -4.89 18.22 24.21
C VAL A 327 -5.43 17.23 23.17
N LEU A 328 -5.43 17.60 21.89
CA LEU A 328 -5.95 16.77 20.80
C LEU A 328 -5.14 15.49 20.55
N THR A 329 -3.86 15.50 20.90
CA THR A 329 -2.94 14.35 20.83
C THR A 329 -2.94 13.51 22.10
N SER A 330 -3.68 13.89 23.15
CA SER A 330 -3.63 13.18 24.43
C SER A 330 -4.28 11.80 24.35
N CYS A 331 -3.67 10.81 25.02
CA CYS A 331 -4.15 9.42 25.01
C CYS A 331 -5.57 9.23 25.58
N GLY A 332 -6.03 10.16 26.42
CA GLY A 332 -7.37 10.14 27.01
C GLY A 332 -8.43 10.85 26.16
N TYR A 333 -8.05 11.48 25.03
CA TYR A 333 -8.98 12.32 24.27
C TYR A 333 -10.17 11.53 23.72
N GLU A 334 -9.96 10.28 23.34
CA GLU A 334 -10.99 9.42 22.73
C GLU A 334 -11.92 8.75 23.75
N ASN A 335 -11.58 8.81 25.05
CA ASN A 335 -12.37 8.16 26.09
C ASN A 335 -13.79 8.73 26.15
N GLY A 336 -14.79 7.86 25.92
CA GLY A 336 -16.20 8.24 25.93
C GLY A 336 -16.67 8.97 24.66
N THR A 337 -15.84 9.01 23.61
CA THR A 337 -16.20 9.55 22.29
C THR A 337 -16.54 8.43 21.30
N LYS A 338 -17.02 8.80 20.10
CA LYS A 338 -17.32 7.85 19.01
C LYS A 338 -16.19 7.67 17.99
N TRP A 339 -14.98 8.16 18.28
CA TRP A 339 -13.81 7.95 17.43
C TRP A 339 -13.50 6.44 17.29
N GLY A 340 -13.16 5.98 16.08
CA GLY A 340 -12.74 4.59 15.79
C GLY A 340 -13.82 3.49 15.86
N GLN A 341 -14.98 3.73 16.49
CA GLN A 341 -16.03 2.70 16.65
C GLN A 341 -16.99 2.59 15.45
N GLU A 342 -17.12 3.65 14.65
CA GLU A 342 -18.09 3.74 13.55
C GLU A 342 -17.44 4.18 12.21
N ILE A 343 -16.12 4.02 12.08
CA ILE A 343 -15.34 4.31 10.87
C ILE A 343 -14.50 3.08 10.55
N CYS A 344 -14.92 2.29 9.55
CA CYS A 344 -14.06 1.26 8.95
C CYS A 344 -14.52 0.90 7.53
N LEU A 345 -13.52 0.71 6.68
CA LEU A 345 -13.61 0.33 5.27
C LEU A 345 -13.83 -1.18 5.13
N VAL A 346 -14.59 -1.56 4.11
CA VAL A 346 -14.93 -2.95 3.78
C VAL A 346 -13.98 -3.46 2.68
N ASN A 347 -13.35 -4.61 2.93
CA ASN A 347 -12.39 -5.24 2.03
C ASN A 347 -13.05 -5.85 0.78
N GLY A 348 -12.39 -5.72 -0.37
CA GLY A 348 -12.81 -6.24 -1.67
C GLY A 348 -12.39 -7.70 -1.94
N ILE A 349 -13.16 -8.35 -2.82
CA ILE A 349 -13.07 -9.77 -3.21
C ILE A 349 -12.19 -9.93 -4.48
N SER A 350 -11.49 -11.09 -4.61
CA SER A 350 -10.63 -11.44 -5.76
C SER A 350 -11.38 -12.17 -6.89
N ILE A 351 -10.85 -12.16 -8.13
CA ILE A 351 -11.53 -12.40 -9.42
C ILE A 351 -10.72 -13.33 -10.34
N TYR A 352 -11.29 -14.41 -10.93
CA TYR A 352 -10.85 -15.17 -12.14
C TYR A 352 -11.96 -16.11 -12.65
N PRO A 353 -12.04 -16.60 -13.95
CA PRO A 353 -10.98 -16.80 -14.95
C PRO A 353 -11.32 -16.49 -16.46
N GLU A 354 -11.26 -15.23 -16.91
CA GLU A 354 -11.17 -14.86 -18.35
C GLU A 354 -9.87 -14.08 -18.67
N HIS A 355 -8.93 -14.09 -17.73
CA HIS A 355 -7.78 -13.19 -17.67
C HIS A 355 -6.72 -13.42 -18.75
N LEU A 356 -6.61 -14.63 -19.30
CA LEU A 356 -5.59 -14.93 -20.32
C LEU A 356 -5.81 -14.11 -21.60
N TYR A 357 -7.06 -13.95 -22.04
CA TYR A 357 -7.38 -13.11 -23.20
C TYR A 357 -7.06 -11.64 -22.90
N GLU A 358 -7.39 -11.15 -21.70
CA GLU A 358 -7.13 -9.76 -21.29
C GLU A 358 -5.63 -9.46 -21.24
N VAL A 359 -4.82 -10.36 -20.67
CA VAL A 359 -3.36 -10.25 -20.63
C VAL A 359 -2.78 -10.21 -22.05
N VAL A 360 -3.21 -11.13 -22.93
CA VAL A 360 -2.70 -11.18 -24.30
C VAL A 360 -3.19 -9.98 -25.14
N ALA A 361 -4.46 -9.58 -25.00
CA ALA A 361 -5.06 -8.45 -25.72
C ALA A 361 -4.52 -7.09 -25.25
N SER A 362 -4.02 -7.00 -24.01
CA SER A 362 -3.29 -5.84 -23.49
C SER A 362 -1.79 -5.82 -23.85
N GLY A 363 -1.32 -6.81 -24.63
CA GLY A 363 0.06 -6.90 -25.10
C GLY A 363 1.04 -7.51 -24.10
N HIS A 364 0.55 -8.18 -23.05
CA HIS A 364 1.38 -8.82 -22.03
C HIS A 364 1.66 -10.30 -22.36
N SER A 365 2.76 -10.84 -21.82
CA SER A 365 3.21 -12.20 -22.11
C SER A 365 2.39 -13.26 -21.38
N VAL A 366 2.33 -14.47 -21.94
CA VAL A 366 1.70 -15.65 -21.28
C VAL A 366 2.38 -15.97 -19.94
N GLN A 367 3.67 -15.66 -19.80
CA GLN A 367 4.40 -15.81 -18.53
C GLN A 367 3.81 -14.96 -17.40
N ILE A 368 3.32 -13.76 -17.70
CA ILE A 368 2.66 -12.90 -16.70
C ILE A 368 1.39 -13.57 -16.19
N PHE A 369 0.54 -14.08 -17.09
CA PHE A 369 -0.65 -14.84 -16.70
C PHE A 369 -0.30 -16.05 -15.83
N LEU A 370 0.75 -16.81 -16.19
CA LEU A 370 1.19 -17.96 -15.39
C LEU A 370 1.65 -17.51 -13.98
N ASN A 371 2.36 -16.40 -13.87
CA ASN A 371 2.80 -15.86 -12.58
C ASN A 371 1.61 -15.41 -11.72
N GLU A 372 0.63 -14.72 -12.30
CA GLU A 372 -0.60 -14.32 -11.60
C GLU A 372 -1.36 -15.53 -11.05
N GLN A 373 -1.51 -16.60 -11.84
CA GLN A 373 -2.15 -17.84 -11.40
C GLN A 373 -1.35 -18.51 -10.26
N ARG A 374 -0.02 -18.58 -10.38
CA ARG A 374 0.87 -19.11 -9.33
C ARG A 374 0.71 -18.38 -8.02
N ILE A 375 0.78 -17.05 -8.06
CA ILE A 375 0.66 -16.21 -6.88
C ILE A 375 -0.74 -16.31 -6.27
N TRP A 376 -1.79 -16.40 -7.09
CA TRP A 376 -3.13 -16.67 -6.60
C TRP A 376 -3.24 -18.01 -5.85
N MET A 377 -2.66 -19.09 -6.37
CA MET A 377 -2.61 -20.40 -5.69
C MET A 377 -1.83 -20.34 -4.38
N ILE A 378 -0.69 -19.66 -4.37
CA ILE A 378 0.13 -19.47 -3.16
C ILE A 378 -0.67 -18.68 -2.13
N LYS A 379 -1.26 -17.53 -2.49
CA LYS A 379 -2.09 -16.70 -1.60
C LYS A 379 -3.29 -17.48 -1.05
N SER A 380 -3.96 -18.26 -1.90
CA SER A 380 -5.12 -19.06 -1.52
C SER A 380 -4.82 -20.13 -0.48
N THR A 381 -3.65 -20.76 -0.57
CA THR A 381 -3.25 -21.82 0.38
C THR A 381 -2.57 -21.27 1.65
N THR A 382 -2.21 -19.99 1.65
CA THR A 382 -1.47 -19.35 2.75
C THR A 382 -2.27 -18.19 3.34
N CYS A 383 -2.06 -16.97 2.85
CA CYS A 383 -2.58 -15.75 3.47
C CYS A 383 -4.11 -15.70 3.54
N TYR A 384 -4.85 -16.24 2.55
CA TYR A 384 -6.31 -16.23 2.61
C TYR A 384 -6.86 -17.17 3.69
N VAL A 385 -6.27 -18.35 3.85
CA VAL A 385 -6.63 -19.29 4.92
C VAL A 385 -6.35 -18.65 6.28
N TYR A 386 -5.14 -18.16 6.49
CA TYR A 386 -4.75 -17.58 7.78
C TYR A 386 -5.49 -16.28 8.08
N GLY A 387 -5.70 -15.41 7.09
CA GLY A 387 -6.51 -14.20 7.26
C GLY A 387 -7.96 -14.50 7.60
N THR A 388 -8.55 -15.54 7.01
CA THR A 388 -9.92 -15.97 7.34
C THR A 388 -10.00 -16.53 8.76
N ILE A 389 -9.03 -17.35 9.17
CA ILE A 389 -8.95 -17.88 10.54
C ILE A 389 -8.79 -16.75 11.54
N ASP A 390 -7.87 -15.82 11.28
CA ASP A 390 -7.63 -14.67 12.16
C ASP A 390 -8.88 -13.79 12.29
N ALA A 391 -9.57 -13.50 11.17
CA ALA A 391 -10.83 -12.77 11.19
C ALA A 391 -11.91 -13.47 12.02
N ILE A 392 -12.07 -14.79 11.89
CA ILE A 392 -13.01 -15.58 12.70
C ILE A 392 -12.61 -15.51 14.17
N MET A 393 -11.33 -15.71 14.48
CA MET A 393 -10.79 -15.66 15.85
C MET A 393 -11.01 -14.30 16.50
N THR A 394 -10.88 -13.21 15.75
CA THR A 394 -11.18 -11.86 16.23
C THR A 394 -12.67 -11.66 16.46
N GLN A 395 -13.54 -12.14 15.56
CA GLN A 395 -14.99 -12.03 15.73
C GLN A 395 -15.51 -12.78 16.96
N ILE A 396 -14.91 -13.93 17.30
CA ILE A 396 -15.26 -14.70 18.50
C ILE A 396 -14.50 -14.23 19.77
N GLY A 397 -13.72 -13.15 19.67
CA GLY A 397 -13.01 -12.55 20.82
C GLY A 397 -11.79 -13.33 21.31
N MET A 398 -11.29 -14.31 20.54
CA MET A 398 -10.11 -15.11 20.91
C MET A 398 -8.78 -14.36 20.70
N ARG A 399 -8.77 -13.32 19.86
CA ARG A 399 -7.57 -12.53 19.57
C ARG A 399 -7.93 -11.09 19.20
N THR A 400 -7.10 -10.13 19.62
CA THR A 400 -7.18 -8.75 19.13
C THR A 400 -6.50 -8.63 17.77
N ALA A 401 -7.11 -7.86 16.85
CA ALA A 401 -6.46 -7.52 15.59
C ALA A 401 -5.13 -6.81 15.88
N SER A 402 -4.06 -7.24 15.19
CA SER A 402 -2.72 -6.65 15.34
C SER A 402 -2.17 -6.34 13.96
N PHE A 403 -1.75 -5.09 13.75
CA PHE A 403 -1.05 -4.69 12.55
C PHE A 403 0.44 -4.58 12.90
N LEU A 404 1.28 -5.37 12.26
CA LEU A 404 2.72 -5.28 12.44
C LEU A 404 3.33 -4.78 11.13
N PRO A 405 4.05 -3.65 11.14
CA PRO A 405 4.75 -3.19 9.96
C PRO A 405 5.70 -4.28 9.45
N THR A 406 5.66 -4.52 8.15
CA THR A 406 6.63 -5.36 7.45
C THR A 406 7.97 -4.65 7.38
N ASN A 407 9.06 -5.42 7.32
CA ASN A 407 10.37 -4.83 7.10
C ASN A 407 10.46 -4.31 5.66
N LYS A 408 10.74 -3.02 5.48
CA LYS A 408 10.92 -2.35 4.18
C LYS A 408 12.40 -2.15 3.82
N VAL A 409 13.32 -2.71 4.61
CA VAL A 409 14.75 -2.70 4.30
C VAL A 409 15.06 -3.65 3.15
N ASP A 410 15.75 -3.16 2.13
CA ASP A 410 16.18 -3.93 0.96
C ASP A 410 17.24 -4.99 1.33
N ASP A 411 17.02 -6.23 0.90
CA ASP A 411 17.99 -7.32 0.98
C ASP A 411 18.57 -7.59 -0.42
N ASN A 412 19.83 -7.19 -0.61
CA ASN A 412 20.56 -7.36 -1.86
C ASN A 412 20.59 -8.80 -2.39
N GLU A 413 20.60 -9.83 -1.52
CA GLU A 413 20.57 -11.22 -1.97
C GLU A 413 19.16 -11.62 -2.46
N GLN A 414 18.11 -11.16 -1.78
CA GLN A 414 16.73 -11.37 -2.17
C GLN A 414 16.42 -10.65 -3.49
N SER A 415 16.83 -9.40 -3.62
CA SER A 415 16.64 -8.59 -4.82
C SER A 415 17.35 -9.18 -6.04
N LYS A 416 18.56 -9.73 -5.89
CA LYS A 416 19.23 -10.48 -6.97
C LYS A 416 18.46 -11.71 -7.42
N ARG A 417 17.92 -12.50 -6.48
CA ARG A 417 17.08 -13.67 -6.82
C ARG A 417 15.83 -13.25 -7.57
N TYR A 418 15.20 -12.16 -7.12
CA TYR A 418 14.02 -11.62 -7.77
C TYR A 418 14.30 -11.21 -9.23
N GLU A 419 15.41 -10.52 -9.49
CA GLU A 419 15.80 -10.14 -10.86
C GLU A 419 16.05 -11.34 -11.76
N MET A 420 16.59 -12.43 -11.21
CA MET A 420 16.78 -13.69 -11.92
C MET A 420 15.47 -14.47 -12.15
N GLY A 421 14.32 -13.96 -11.70
CA GLY A 421 13.03 -14.67 -11.78
C GLY A 421 12.95 -15.87 -10.84
N ILE A 422 13.72 -15.88 -9.75
CA ILE A 422 13.78 -16.96 -8.77
C ILE A 422 12.99 -16.60 -7.51
N PHE A 423 12.04 -17.45 -7.14
CA PHE A 423 11.25 -17.28 -5.90
C PHE A 423 12.11 -17.39 -4.64
N ASP A 424 11.80 -16.59 -3.63
CA ASP A 424 12.41 -16.65 -2.31
C ASP A 424 11.43 -17.27 -1.30
N PHE A 425 11.86 -18.35 -0.66
CA PHE A 425 11.07 -19.07 0.34
C PHE A 425 11.61 -18.90 1.76
N GLN A 426 12.40 -17.86 2.04
CA GLN A 426 12.81 -17.47 3.39
C GLN A 426 11.66 -16.80 4.14
N THR A 427 10.65 -17.59 4.48
CA THR A 427 9.49 -17.12 5.25
C THR A 427 9.16 -18.08 6.38
N SER A 428 8.15 -17.73 7.17
CA SER A 428 7.69 -18.54 8.30
C SER A 428 7.24 -19.93 7.85
N ILE A 429 7.57 -20.93 8.68
CA ILE A 429 7.10 -22.32 8.53
C ILE A 429 5.56 -22.37 8.47
N MET A 430 4.89 -21.41 9.10
CA MET A 430 3.44 -21.24 9.04
C MET A 430 2.92 -21.15 7.59
N PHE A 431 3.60 -20.42 6.71
CA PHE A 431 3.17 -20.30 5.31
C PHE A 431 3.71 -21.45 4.45
N LEU A 432 4.94 -21.90 4.72
CA LEU A 432 5.57 -22.94 3.91
C LEU A 432 4.94 -24.33 4.10
N ALA A 433 4.68 -24.73 5.35
CA ALA A 433 4.29 -26.12 5.64
C ALA A 433 2.97 -26.54 4.96
N PRO A 434 1.86 -25.75 4.98
CA PRO A 434 0.63 -26.12 4.28
C PRO A 434 0.82 -26.19 2.77
N MET A 435 1.47 -25.19 2.18
CA MET A 435 1.73 -25.12 0.75
C MET A 435 2.57 -26.32 0.26
N VAL A 436 3.68 -26.61 0.94
CA VAL A 436 4.57 -27.72 0.58
C VAL A 436 3.88 -29.07 0.79
N THR A 437 3.05 -29.21 1.84
CA THR A 437 2.26 -30.43 2.08
C THR A 437 1.32 -30.71 0.90
N LEU A 438 0.60 -29.69 0.41
CA LEU A 438 -0.30 -29.83 -0.73
C LEU A 438 0.44 -30.17 -2.03
N VAL A 439 1.62 -29.58 -2.26
CA VAL A 439 2.44 -29.90 -3.43
C VAL A 439 2.93 -31.35 -3.37
N ILE A 440 3.46 -31.81 -2.23
CA ILE A 440 3.88 -33.21 -2.04
C ILE A 440 2.70 -34.17 -2.24
N LEU A 441 1.53 -33.84 -1.66
CA LEU A 441 0.32 -34.63 -1.80
C LEU A 441 -0.12 -34.75 -3.26
N ASN A 442 -0.10 -33.65 -4.01
CA ASN A 442 -0.43 -33.64 -5.43
C ASN A 442 0.62 -34.40 -6.26
N MET A 443 1.91 -34.29 -5.95
CA MET A 443 2.97 -35.08 -6.60
C MET A 443 2.76 -36.58 -6.40
N ALA A 444 2.50 -37.02 -5.16
CA ALA A 444 2.24 -38.42 -4.86
C ALA A 444 0.96 -38.93 -5.57
N SER A 445 -0.10 -38.12 -5.56
CA SER A 445 -1.37 -38.44 -6.22
C SER A 445 -1.23 -38.52 -7.74
N PHE A 446 -0.44 -37.62 -8.35
CA PHE A 446 -0.15 -37.63 -9.78
C PHE A 446 0.61 -38.90 -10.19
N ILE A 447 1.69 -39.21 -9.46
CA ILE A 447 2.50 -40.41 -9.71
C ILE A 447 1.64 -41.67 -9.57
N GLY A 448 0.84 -41.76 -8.50
CA GLY A 448 -0.08 -42.88 -8.28
C GLY A 448 -1.15 -43.00 -9.38
N GLY A 449 -1.71 -41.87 -9.83
CA GLY A 449 -2.70 -41.81 -10.90
C GLY A 449 -2.14 -42.26 -12.25
N VAL A 450 -0.94 -41.78 -12.62
CA VAL A 450 -0.25 -42.21 -13.85
C VAL A 450 0.12 -43.68 -13.78
N ALA A 451 0.70 -44.14 -12.67
CA ALA A 451 1.05 -45.56 -12.48
C ALA A 451 -0.19 -46.47 -12.59
N ARG A 452 -1.33 -46.05 -12.05
CA ARG A 452 -2.59 -46.76 -12.17
C ARG A 452 -3.08 -46.85 -13.62
N VAL A 453 -3.02 -45.76 -14.37
CA VAL A 453 -3.40 -45.77 -15.80
C VAL A 453 -2.49 -46.68 -16.61
N LEU A 454 -1.19 -46.67 -16.35
CA LEU A 454 -0.23 -47.51 -17.06
C LEU A 454 -0.38 -49.00 -16.73
N THR A 455 -0.83 -49.35 -15.52
CA THR A 455 -0.94 -50.75 -15.06
C THR A 455 -2.33 -51.36 -15.27
N LEU A 456 -3.40 -50.60 -15.02
CA LEU A 456 -4.79 -51.06 -15.03
C LEU A 456 -5.63 -50.48 -16.18
N GLY A 457 -5.06 -49.57 -16.99
CA GLY A 457 -5.80 -48.84 -18.03
C GLY A 457 -6.77 -47.80 -17.46
N GLY A 458 -7.78 -47.40 -18.26
CA GLY A 458 -8.83 -46.47 -17.82
C GLY A 458 -8.48 -44.98 -17.93
N PHE A 459 -7.67 -44.61 -18.93
CA PHE A 459 -7.30 -43.22 -19.19
C PHE A 459 -8.52 -42.32 -19.41
N ASP A 460 -9.53 -42.83 -20.11
CA ASP A 460 -10.83 -42.17 -20.34
C ASP A 460 -11.51 -41.70 -19.05
N LYS A 461 -11.36 -42.46 -17.96
CA LYS A 461 -11.96 -42.14 -16.65
C LYS A 461 -11.10 -41.18 -15.81
N LEU A 462 -9.78 -41.24 -15.97
CA LEU A 462 -8.83 -40.50 -15.13
C LEU A 462 -8.21 -39.27 -15.83
N PHE A 463 -8.50 -39.05 -17.11
CA PHE A 463 -7.90 -38.00 -17.93
C PHE A 463 -7.99 -36.62 -17.28
N MET A 464 -9.18 -36.18 -16.88
CA MET A 464 -9.39 -34.86 -16.30
C MET A 464 -8.68 -34.70 -14.95
N GLN A 465 -8.62 -35.76 -14.14
CA GLN A 465 -7.94 -35.73 -12.85
C GLN A 465 -6.42 -35.64 -13.02
N ILE A 466 -5.86 -36.40 -13.97
CA ILE A 466 -4.44 -36.36 -14.30
C ILE A 466 -4.08 -35.02 -14.92
N ALA A 467 -4.90 -34.48 -15.82
CA ALA A 467 -4.69 -33.17 -16.43
C ALA A 467 -4.72 -32.03 -15.41
N LEU A 468 -5.70 -32.03 -14.50
CA LEU A 468 -5.79 -31.04 -13.42
C LEU A 468 -4.60 -31.15 -12.45
N SER A 469 -4.25 -32.37 -12.05
CA SER A 469 -3.12 -32.60 -11.16
C SER A 469 -1.80 -32.18 -11.81
N PHE A 470 -1.61 -32.48 -13.10
CA PHE A 470 -0.47 -31.99 -13.89
C PHE A 470 -0.43 -30.47 -13.97
N PHE A 471 -1.56 -29.82 -14.24
CA PHE A 471 -1.66 -28.36 -14.24
C PHE A 471 -1.22 -27.76 -12.90
N VAL A 472 -1.68 -28.32 -11.77
CA VAL A 472 -1.25 -27.90 -10.43
C VAL A 472 0.26 -28.10 -10.24
N LEU A 473 0.86 -29.16 -10.78
CA LEU A 473 2.32 -29.37 -10.73
C LEU A 473 3.09 -28.32 -11.54
N VAL A 474 2.63 -28.00 -12.76
CA VAL A 474 3.24 -26.96 -13.61
C VAL A 474 3.22 -25.60 -12.90
N MET A 475 2.11 -25.29 -12.22
CA MET A 475 1.96 -24.07 -11.44
C MET A 475 2.84 -24.12 -10.18
N SER A 476 2.93 -25.28 -9.53
CA SER A 476 3.74 -25.47 -8.33
C SER A 476 5.23 -25.68 -8.62
N TYR A 477 5.68 -25.61 -9.87
CA TYR A 477 7.08 -25.86 -10.25
C TYR A 477 8.09 -25.06 -9.41
N PRO A 478 7.91 -23.74 -9.14
CA PRO A 478 8.87 -23.00 -8.31
C PRO A 478 9.01 -23.56 -6.88
N VAL A 479 7.92 -24.10 -6.31
CA VAL A 479 7.92 -24.75 -5.00
C VAL A 479 8.67 -26.09 -5.08
N ILE A 480 8.44 -26.88 -6.13
CA ILE A 480 9.13 -28.16 -6.36
C ILE A 480 10.64 -27.94 -6.55
N GLU A 481 11.00 -26.97 -7.38
CA GLU A 481 12.38 -26.55 -7.63
C GLU A 481 13.08 -26.11 -6.34
N ALA A 482 12.42 -25.28 -5.52
CA ALA A 482 12.96 -24.83 -4.23
C ALA A 482 13.08 -25.95 -3.18
N MET A 483 12.25 -26.99 -3.28
CA MET A 483 12.29 -28.15 -2.39
C MET A 483 13.42 -29.12 -2.76
N VAL A 484 13.54 -29.46 -4.05
CA VAL A 484 14.35 -30.59 -4.52
C VAL A 484 15.66 -30.15 -5.18
N LEU A 485 15.61 -29.16 -6.07
CA LEU A 485 16.70 -28.85 -7.00
C LEU A 485 17.66 -27.77 -6.47
N ARG A 486 17.13 -26.79 -5.73
CA ARG A 486 17.90 -25.62 -5.29
C ARG A 486 18.79 -25.88 -4.09
N THR A 487 19.95 -25.23 -4.05
CA THR A 487 20.92 -25.30 -2.93
C THR A 487 21.26 -23.94 -2.34
N ASP A 488 20.70 -22.85 -2.87
CA ASP A 488 20.90 -21.49 -2.37
C ASP A 488 20.09 -21.20 -1.10
N LYS A 489 20.35 -20.08 -0.43
CA LYS A 489 19.67 -19.72 0.83
C LYS A 489 18.16 -19.47 0.66
N GLY A 490 17.69 -19.12 -0.54
CA GLY A 490 16.28 -18.86 -0.84
C GLY A 490 15.43 -20.13 -1.04
N ARG A 491 16.04 -21.33 -0.90
CA ARG A 491 15.36 -22.62 -1.02
C ARG A 491 14.39 -22.89 0.14
N ILE A 492 13.52 -23.88 -0.03
CA ILE A 492 12.70 -24.39 1.08
C ILE A 492 13.59 -25.19 2.05
N PRO A 493 13.53 -24.91 3.37
CA PRO A 493 14.30 -25.66 4.35
C PRO A 493 13.95 -27.15 4.35
N ARG A 494 14.95 -28.02 4.44
CA ARG A 494 14.76 -29.49 4.45
C ARG A 494 13.87 -29.95 5.61
N SER A 495 13.96 -29.28 6.75
CA SER A 495 13.09 -29.54 7.92
C SER A 495 11.61 -29.39 7.59
N VAL A 496 11.25 -28.35 6.83
CA VAL A 496 9.87 -28.12 6.38
C VAL A 496 9.44 -29.18 5.39
N THR A 497 10.31 -29.57 4.45
CA THR A 497 10.02 -30.65 3.49
C THR A 497 9.70 -31.97 4.19
N ILE A 498 10.51 -32.35 5.20
CA ILE A 498 10.31 -33.58 5.98
C ILE A 498 8.98 -33.52 6.75
N LEU A 499 8.70 -32.39 7.42
CA LEU A 499 7.44 -32.17 8.13
C LEU A 499 6.24 -32.28 7.18
N SER A 500 6.30 -31.61 6.03
CA SER A 500 5.24 -31.65 5.02
C SER A 500 5.04 -33.02 4.40
N ALA A 501 6.12 -33.81 4.21
CA ALA A 501 6.01 -35.19 3.76
C ALA A 501 5.28 -36.06 4.79
N PHE A 502 5.58 -35.88 6.09
CA PHE A 502 4.86 -36.56 7.17
C PHE A 502 3.38 -36.16 7.20
N LEU A 503 3.07 -34.86 7.13
CA LEU A 503 1.69 -34.37 7.08
C LEU A 503 0.94 -34.91 5.85
N SER A 504 1.59 -34.95 4.68
CA SER A 504 1.02 -35.51 3.47
C SER A 504 0.71 -37.00 3.61
N LEU A 505 1.60 -37.77 4.27
CA LEU A 505 1.36 -39.18 4.54
C LEU A 505 0.15 -39.38 5.46
N VAL A 506 0.05 -38.60 6.53
CA VAL A 506 -1.11 -38.63 7.44
C VAL A 506 -2.40 -38.35 6.67
N LEU A 507 -2.42 -37.34 5.79
CA LEU A 507 -3.58 -37.02 4.96
C LEU A 507 -3.96 -38.16 4.01
N LEU A 508 -2.98 -38.82 3.38
CA LEU A 508 -3.22 -39.98 2.52
C LEU A 508 -3.80 -41.16 3.30
N LEU A 509 -3.28 -41.43 4.50
CA LEU A 509 -3.77 -42.51 5.36
C LEU A 509 -5.20 -42.22 5.84
N LEU A 510 -5.48 -41.01 6.33
CA LEU A 510 -6.82 -40.61 6.74
C LEU A 510 -7.82 -40.68 5.57
N GLY A 511 -7.42 -40.21 4.39
CA GLY A 511 -8.23 -40.31 3.18
C GLY A 511 -8.54 -41.75 2.82
N SER A 512 -7.57 -42.66 2.93
CA SER A 512 -7.79 -44.09 2.66
C SER A 512 -8.74 -44.75 3.65
N SER A 513 -8.73 -44.33 4.92
CA SER A 513 -9.63 -44.85 5.96
C SER A 513 -11.07 -44.34 5.86
N PHE A 514 -11.30 -43.19 5.21
CA PHE A 514 -12.65 -42.64 4.97
C PHE A 514 -13.26 -43.10 3.63
N LEU A 515 -12.44 -43.59 2.70
CA LEU A 515 -12.86 -44.07 1.38
C LEU A 515 -13.02 -45.60 1.30
N MET A 516 -12.49 -46.34 2.28
CA MET A 516 -12.90 -47.71 2.59
C MET A 516 -14.17 -47.70 3.42
#